data_AF-A0A369GKB6-F1
#
_entry.id   AF-A0A369GKB6-F1
#
_cell.length_a   1.000
_cell.length_b   1.000
_cell.length_c   1.000
_cell.angle_alpha   90.00
_cell.angle_beta   90.00
_cell.angle_gamma   90.00
#
_symmetry.space_group_name_H-M   'P 1'
#
loop_
_entity.id
_entity.type
_entity.pdbx_description
1 polymer ?
#
loop_
_entity_poly.entity_id
_entity_poly.type
_entity_poly.pdbx_seq_one_letter_code
_entity_poly.pdbx_strand_id
1 'polypeptide(L)'
;MLEARLEQANILKKLVDAIKDLVQDCNFDCNDSGIALQAMDNSHVALVSMMLKAEGFSPYRCDRNIPLGINLASLTKVLRAAQNEDILTLKAQDAPDVLNLVFESSENDRISEYDLKLMDIDQEHLGIPDTEYAASITMPAAEFRRICTDLAAVSESVSIEASKDGIKFSCNGDIGNGSVVLRSHTNVDKPDLNVDINLTEPVSLTFSLKYLVNFCKATTLSNTVKLCLSSEVPLLVEYNLAGSSYLRFYLAPKVAVLVLQSLGYDVAALNTVQFSNHTGYGQWTGDAVTADAITDLWSGLKQSYLDDMDMMLSGYVPGAEAVAAVGAIAKELKAKEQRQGIDEMRGRFFWVLDPVMGDNGHIYVAEDVVPAYKSLVPHADLVLPNQFEAELLSGISIVDMKSLVAAIQALHDQYHVPHVVVTSVRLDAPHQPARHLAVMGSSVKSDGKARLFKIVFPSIDAYFSGTGDMFGALITMRMREAVFAVPGLSLRPSWLSDDDTPALQLPLARATEKVLASLHDVLSRTRDAMPTIIRRTQQSATAADGGEERARCIQSKAAELQLVQNLDCLRHPKADFKAELL
;
A
#
# COMPACT_ATOMS: atom_id res chain seq x y z
N MET A 1 38.56 11.53 2.91
CA MET A 1 38.91 10.22 2.34
C MET A 1 38.22 9.17 3.19
N LEU A 2 37.75 8.09 2.55
CA LEU A 2 37.25 6.88 3.20
C LEU A 2 38.31 5.79 3.13
N GLU A 3 38.59 5.15 4.26
CA GLU A 3 39.33 3.89 4.38
C GLU A 3 38.65 3.02 5.43
N ALA A 4 38.03 1.92 5.02
CA ALA A 4 37.29 1.02 5.90
C ALA A 4 37.72 -0.43 5.68
N ARG A 5 38.37 -1.05 6.66
CA ARG A 5 38.91 -2.42 6.59
C ARG A 5 38.06 -3.40 7.40
N LEU A 6 37.44 -4.35 6.73
CA LEU A 6 36.73 -5.49 7.31
C LEU A 6 37.66 -6.69 7.42
N GLU A 7 37.74 -7.32 8.59
CA GLU A 7 38.55 -8.53 8.80
C GLU A 7 38.11 -9.71 7.92
N GLN A 8 36.81 -9.77 7.58
CA GLN A 8 36.24 -10.80 6.72
C GLN A 8 35.35 -10.19 5.63
N ALA A 9 35.74 -10.38 4.36
CA ALA A 9 34.96 -9.99 3.19
C ALA A 9 33.57 -10.67 3.15
N ASN A 10 33.43 -11.83 3.81
CA ASN A 10 32.18 -12.58 3.90
C ASN A 10 31.01 -11.76 4.46
N ILE A 11 31.27 -10.83 5.38
CA ILE A 11 30.22 -10.00 6.00
C ILE A 11 29.53 -9.15 4.93
N LEU A 12 30.29 -8.39 4.15
CA LEU A 12 29.75 -7.54 3.08
C LEU A 12 29.15 -8.39 1.95
N LYS A 13 29.75 -9.55 1.63
CA LYS A 13 29.21 -10.51 0.65
C LYS A 13 27.79 -10.95 1.01
N LYS A 14 27.59 -11.44 2.24
CA LYS A 14 26.28 -11.88 2.73
C LYS A 14 25.28 -10.73 2.81
N LEU A 15 25.74 -9.53 3.19
CA LEU A 15 24.90 -8.35 3.29
C LEU A 15 24.36 -7.96 1.92
N VAL A 16 25.25 -7.77 0.94
CA VAL A 16 24.87 -7.44 -0.44
C VAL A 16 23.97 -8.53 -1.02
N ASP A 17 24.25 -9.81 -0.76
CA ASP A 17 23.40 -10.91 -1.21
C ASP A 17 21.97 -10.86 -0.64
N ALA A 18 21.81 -10.36 0.60
CA ALA A 18 20.51 -10.20 1.23
C ALA A 18 19.68 -9.03 0.68
N ILE A 19 20.33 -8.00 0.13
CA ILE A 19 19.66 -6.75 -0.30
C ILE A 19 19.52 -6.61 -1.82
N LYS A 20 20.39 -7.25 -2.61
CA LYS A 20 20.46 -7.06 -4.08
C LYS A 20 19.17 -7.41 -4.85
N ASP A 21 18.31 -8.24 -4.27
CA ASP A 21 17.05 -8.67 -4.91
C ASP A 21 15.88 -7.74 -4.55
N LEU A 22 16.09 -6.84 -3.58
CA LEU A 22 15.16 -5.76 -3.25
C LEU A 22 15.56 -4.47 -3.96
N VAL A 23 16.86 -4.19 -4.03
CA VAL A 23 17.41 -2.91 -4.49
C VAL A 23 18.49 -3.17 -5.53
N GLN A 24 18.44 -2.45 -6.65
CA GLN A 24 19.44 -2.58 -7.71
C GLN A 24 20.59 -1.58 -7.55
N ASP A 25 20.26 -0.33 -7.25
CA ASP A 25 21.18 0.81 -7.13
C ASP A 25 20.89 1.54 -5.80
N CYS A 26 21.93 1.88 -5.04
CA CYS A 26 21.77 2.55 -3.75
C CYS A 26 23.03 3.29 -3.30
N ASN A 27 22.85 4.27 -2.43
CA ASN A 27 23.95 4.95 -1.74
C ASN A 27 24.38 4.17 -0.49
N PHE A 28 25.70 4.01 -0.38
CA PHE A 28 26.36 3.66 0.88
C PHE A 28 26.89 4.96 1.50
N ASP A 29 26.18 5.46 2.49
CA ASP A 29 26.50 6.72 3.17
C ASP A 29 27.52 6.47 4.25
N CYS A 30 28.74 6.91 3.98
CA CYS A 30 29.87 6.73 4.88
C CYS A 30 30.07 7.99 5.72
N ASN A 31 30.15 7.86 7.04
CA ASN A 31 30.43 8.95 7.97
C ASN A 31 31.24 8.45 9.17
N ASP A 32 31.52 9.29 10.16
CA ASP A 32 32.28 8.92 11.36
C ASP A 32 31.66 7.77 12.18
N SER A 33 30.34 7.59 12.11
CA SER A 33 29.62 6.53 12.82
C SER A 33 29.69 5.16 12.13
N GLY A 34 30.04 5.12 10.84
CA GLY A 34 30.11 3.90 10.04
C GLY A 34 29.57 4.06 8.62
N ILE A 35 29.17 2.93 8.02
CA ILE A 35 28.59 2.85 6.69
C ILE A 35 27.10 2.51 6.82
N ALA A 36 26.25 3.44 6.38
CA ALA A 36 24.81 3.26 6.35
C ALA A 36 24.32 3.01 4.92
N LEU A 37 23.19 2.32 4.80
CA LEU A 37 22.46 2.21 3.55
C LEU A 37 20.99 2.25 3.89
N GLN A 38 20.24 3.05 3.16
CA GLN A 38 18.80 3.02 3.22
C GLN A 38 18.26 3.07 1.82
N ALA A 39 17.41 2.12 1.46
CA ALA A 39 16.86 2.04 0.13
C ALA A 39 15.48 1.38 0.15
N MET A 40 14.62 1.79 -0.76
CA MET A 40 13.33 1.16 -0.97
C MET A 40 13.42 0.21 -2.15
N ASP A 41 12.61 -0.84 -2.14
CA ASP A 41 12.45 -1.69 -3.32
C ASP A 41 11.78 -0.91 -4.46
N ASN A 42 11.84 -1.42 -5.69
CA ASN A 42 11.26 -0.72 -6.86
C ASN A 42 9.76 -0.39 -6.69
N SER A 43 9.04 -1.14 -5.85
CA SER A 43 7.63 -0.86 -5.53
C SER A 43 7.39 -0.05 -4.26
N HIS A 44 8.45 0.28 -3.51
CA HIS A 44 8.47 0.95 -2.21
C HIS A 44 7.45 0.44 -1.19
N VAL A 45 7.09 -0.83 -1.30
CA VAL A 45 6.32 -1.57 -0.28
C VAL A 45 7.26 -2.03 0.84
N ALA A 46 8.54 -2.24 0.51
CA ALA A 46 9.59 -2.62 1.43
C ALA A 46 10.73 -1.60 1.49
N LEU A 47 11.12 -1.21 2.70
CA LEU A 47 12.31 -0.40 2.96
C LEU A 47 13.38 -1.28 3.59
N VAL A 48 14.60 -1.24 3.06
CA VAL A 48 15.78 -1.77 3.73
C VAL A 48 16.56 -0.64 4.39
N SER A 49 17.00 -0.87 5.63
CA SER A 49 17.87 0.02 6.40
C SER A 49 18.99 -0.80 7.02
N MET A 50 20.22 -0.43 6.69
CA MET A 50 21.44 -1.10 7.11
C MET A 50 22.34 -0.10 7.81
N MET A 51 23.00 -0.55 8.88
CA MET A 51 24.05 0.19 9.55
C MET A 51 25.19 -0.76 9.92
N LEU A 52 26.37 -0.52 9.35
CA LEU A 52 27.64 -1.11 9.77
C LEU A 52 28.42 -0.07 10.57
N LYS A 53 28.51 -0.25 11.88
CA LYS A 53 29.17 0.71 12.78
C LYS A 53 30.68 0.72 12.55
N ALA A 54 31.31 1.88 12.76
CA ALA A 54 32.76 2.07 12.63
C ALA A 54 33.58 1.05 13.45
N GLU A 55 33.08 0.63 14.62
CA GLU A 55 33.67 -0.40 15.48
C GLU A 55 33.80 -1.78 14.80
N GLY A 56 33.01 -2.05 13.76
CA GLY A 56 33.07 -3.27 12.96
C GLY A 56 34.22 -3.30 11.94
N PHE A 57 35.02 -2.23 11.86
CA PHE A 57 36.13 -2.10 10.92
C PHE A 57 37.45 -1.81 11.67
N SER A 58 38.58 -2.29 11.14
CA SER A 58 39.91 -2.15 11.74
C SER A 58 40.99 -2.01 10.66
N PRO A 59 41.44 -0.78 10.30
CA PRO A 59 40.96 0.52 10.77
C PRO A 59 39.70 1.03 10.04
N TYR A 60 39.01 2.00 10.65
CA TYR A 60 37.97 2.83 10.03
C TYR A 60 38.39 4.30 10.03
N ARG A 61 38.31 4.95 8.88
CA ARG A 61 38.53 6.38 8.73
C ARG A 61 37.59 6.94 7.67
N CYS A 62 36.80 7.93 8.05
CA CYS A 62 35.95 8.68 7.13
C CYS A 62 36.09 10.17 7.46
N ASP A 63 36.84 10.93 6.66
CA ASP A 63 37.15 12.33 6.98
C ASP A 63 35.94 13.27 6.79
N ARG A 64 34.98 12.89 5.93
CA ARG A 64 33.76 13.65 5.58
C ARG A 64 32.64 12.68 5.23
N ASN A 65 31.40 13.14 5.29
CA ASN A 65 30.28 12.35 4.80
C ASN A 65 30.42 12.16 3.28
N ILE A 66 30.52 10.90 2.85
CA ILE A 66 30.70 10.53 1.44
C ILE A 66 29.58 9.54 1.07
N PRO A 67 28.61 9.94 0.22
CA PRO A 67 27.67 9.02 -0.39
C PRO A 67 28.38 8.26 -1.52
N LEU A 68 28.29 6.94 -1.50
CA LEU A 68 28.83 6.09 -2.57
C LEU A 68 27.67 5.43 -3.31
N GLY A 69 27.29 5.99 -4.46
CA GLY A 69 26.24 5.40 -5.30
C GLY A 69 26.76 4.18 -6.04
N ILE A 70 26.19 3.02 -5.71
CA ILE A 70 26.68 1.72 -6.14
C ILE A 70 25.55 0.87 -6.73
N ASN A 71 25.81 0.31 -7.91
CA ASN A 71 25.02 -0.78 -8.47
C ASN A 71 25.36 -2.10 -7.74
N LEU A 72 24.40 -2.66 -7.00
CA LEU A 72 24.60 -3.83 -6.16
C LEU A 72 24.91 -5.10 -6.97
N ALA A 73 24.42 -5.21 -8.21
CA ALA A 73 24.77 -6.32 -9.10
C ALA A 73 26.26 -6.28 -9.50
N SER A 74 26.82 -5.09 -9.73
CA SER A 74 28.22 -4.88 -10.05
C SER A 74 29.11 -5.11 -8.83
N LEU A 75 28.72 -4.59 -7.66
CA LEU A 75 29.39 -4.86 -6.40
C LEU A 75 29.41 -6.36 -6.09
N THR A 76 28.30 -7.07 -6.29
CA THR A 76 28.23 -8.54 -6.12
C THR A 76 29.25 -9.26 -7.01
N LYS A 77 29.45 -8.83 -8.26
CA LYS A 77 30.43 -9.42 -9.17
C LYS A 77 31.87 -9.22 -8.67
N VAL A 78 32.19 -8.04 -8.16
CA VAL A 78 33.52 -7.74 -7.60
C VAL A 78 33.76 -8.56 -6.33
N LEU A 79 32.78 -8.61 -5.43
CA LEU A 79 32.87 -9.36 -4.17
C LEU A 79 33.01 -10.88 -4.36
N ARG A 80 32.64 -11.42 -5.52
CA ARG A 80 32.89 -12.84 -5.87
C ARG A 80 34.36 -13.17 -6.09
N ALA A 81 35.22 -12.18 -6.34
CA ALA A 81 36.65 -12.41 -6.53
C ALA A 81 37.40 -12.73 -5.22
N ALA A 82 36.78 -12.44 -4.07
CA ALA A 82 37.33 -12.65 -2.74
C ALA A 82 36.89 -13.98 -2.12
N GLN A 83 37.83 -14.63 -1.42
CA GLN A 83 37.50 -15.72 -0.50
C GLN A 83 36.78 -15.17 0.74
N ASN A 84 36.15 -16.05 1.51
CA ASN A 84 35.36 -15.62 2.67
C ASN A 84 36.21 -15.06 3.81
N GLU A 85 37.42 -15.61 3.99
CA GLU A 85 38.40 -15.21 5.03
C GLU A 85 39.40 -14.15 4.54
N ASP A 86 39.23 -13.63 3.31
CA ASP A 86 40.05 -12.52 2.83
C ASP A 86 39.64 -11.23 3.56
N ILE A 87 40.62 -10.39 3.85
CA ILE A 87 40.44 -9.07 4.44
C ILE A 87 40.04 -8.11 3.33
N LEU A 88 38.96 -7.34 3.53
CA LEU A 88 38.46 -6.37 2.56
C LEU A 88 38.73 -4.94 3.04
N THR A 89 39.40 -4.14 2.23
CA THR A 89 39.56 -2.69 2.46
C THR A 89 38.83 -1.90 1.38
N LEU A 90 37.92 -1.02 1.80
CA LEU A 90 37.20 -0.07 0.95
C LEU A 90 37.92 1.28 0.99
N LYS A 91 38.26 1.84 -0.17
CA LYS A 91 38.94 3.14 -0.29
C LYS A 91 38.23 4.07 -1.27
N ALA A 92 37.96 5.30 -0.85
CA ALA A 92 37.40 6.34 -1.71
C ALA A 92 37.98 7.73 -1.38
N GLN A 93 38.15 8.56 -2.40
CA GLN A 93 38.57 9.96 -2.24
C GLN A 93 37.37 10.85 -1.83
N ASP A 94 37.58 12.16 -1.61
CA ASP A 94 36.52 13.07 -1.12
C ASP A 94 35.40 13.33 -2.13
N ALA A 95 35.70 13.30 -3.43
CA ALA A 95 34.73 13.35 -4.52
C ALA A 95 35.02 12.17 -5.46
N PRO A 96 34.63 10.95 -5.07
CA PRO A 96 35.08 9.74 -5.74
C PRO A 96 34.25 9.47 -6.99
N ASP A 97 34.91 9.30 -8.14
CA ASP A 97 34.31 8.70 -9.34
C ASP A 97 34.33 7.15 -9.27
N VAL A 98 35.15 6.61 -8.36
CA VAL A 98 35.48 5.19 -8.24
C VAL A 98 35.63 4.82 -6.77
N LEU A 99 35.05 3.68 -6.38
CA LEU A 99 35.32 2.98 -5.14
C LEU A 99 36.35 1.89 -5.40
N ASN A 100 37.45 1.92 -4.66
CA ASN A 100 38.51 0.93 -4.74
C ASN A 100 38.31 -0.15 -3.67
N LEU A 101 38.30 -1.41 -4.08
CA LEU A 101 38.16 -2.59 -3.22
C LEU A 101 39.46 -3.41 -3.26
N VAL A 102 40.14 -3.50 -2.11
CA VAL A 102 41.36 -4.30 -1.94
C VAL A 102 41.06 -5.54 -1.11
N PHE A 103 41.39 -6.70 -1.66
CA PHE A 103 41.30 -8.00 -0.98
C PHE A 103 42.70 -8.51 -0.67
N GLU A 104 42.98 -8.74 0.61
CA GLU A 104 44.24 -9.31 1.11
C GLU A 104 43.96 -10.71 1.66
N SER A 105 44.67 -11.73 1.16
CA SER A 105 44.54 -13.07 1.72
C SER A 105 45.31 -13.20 3.04
N SER A 106 44.72 -13.89 4.01
CA SER A 106 45.35 -14.18 5.30
C SER A 106 46.33 -15.36 5.25
N GLU A 107 46.20 -16.23 4.24
CA GLU A 107 47.00 -17.46 4.10
C GLU A 107 48.19 -17.31 3.15
N ASN A 108 48.12 -16.37 2.20
CA ASN A 108 49.14 -16.15 1.20
C ASN A 108 49.29 -14.65 0.89
N ASP A 109 50.43 -14.24 0.34
CA ASP A 109 50.76 -12.83 0.07
C ASP A 109 50.04 -12.28 -1.18
N ARG A 110 48.81 -12.74 -1.43
CA ARG A 110 47.99 -12.33 -2.59
C ARG A 110 47.19 -11.10 -2.22
N ILE A 111 47.37 -10.06 -3.02
CA ILE A 111 46.58 -8.82 -2.97
C ILE A 111 45.85 -8.69 -4.31
N SER A 112 44.54 -8.46 -4.27
CA SER A 112 43.72 -8.20 -5.46
C SER A 112 43.00 -6.86 -5.30
N GLU A 113 43.08 -6.01 -6.31
CA GLU A 113 42.54 -4.66 -6.29
C GLU A 113 41.54 -4.49 -7.44
N TYR A 114 40.37 -3.93 -7.14
CA TYR A 114 39.29 -3.72 -8.09
C TYR A 114 38.70 -2.33 -7.96
N ASP A 115 38.55 -1.65 -9.09
CA ASP A 115 37.94 -0.34 -9.18
C ASP A 115 36.48 -0.48 -9.65
N LEU A 116 35.55 -0.06 -8.79
CA LEU A 116 34.12 -0.02 -9.08
C LEU A 116 33.70 1.42 -9.38
N LYS A 117 33.18 1.67 -10.58
CA LYS A 117 32.65 2.99 -10.94
C LYS A 117 31.45 3.32 -10.05
N LEU A 118 31.48 4.53 -9.51
CA LEU A 118 30.36 5.10 -8.77
C LEU A 118 29.39 5.77 -9.74
N MET A 119 28.18 5.99 -9.26
CA MET A 119 27.13 6.68 -9.99
C MET A 119 26.47 7.69 -9.07
N ASP A 120 26.00 8.79 -9.64
CA ASP A 120 25.22 9.77 -8.90
C ASP A 120 23.81 9.19 -8.72
N ILE A 121 23.43 8.93 -7.47
CA ILE A 121 22.10 8.47 -7.11
C ILE A 121 21.51 9.54 -6.19
N ASP A 122 20.51 10.24 -6.70
CA ASP A 122 19.68 11.15 -5.89
C ASP A 122 18.77 10.30 -5.01
N GLN A 123 19.16 10.13 -3.73
CA GLN A 123 18.47 9.28 -2.78
C GLN A 123 18.07 10.06 -1.53
N GLU A 124 16.77 10.26 -1.32
CA GLU A 124 16.24 10.89 -0.11
C GLU A 124 16.22 9.89 1.07
N HIS A 125 16.87 10.26 2.17
CA HIS A 125 16.81 9.49 3.41
C HIS A 125 15.44 9.63 4.10
N LEU A 126 14.78 8.50 4.31
CA LEU A 126 13.55 8.42 5.09
C LEU A 126 13.88 8.38 6.57
N GLY A 127 13.43 9.39 7.32
CA GLY A 127 13.49 9.37 8.77
C GLY A 127 12.66 8.21 9.34
N ILE A 128 13.33 7.20 9.89
CA ILE A 128 12.69 6.08 10.57
C ILE A 128 12.37 6.52 12.00
N PRO A 129 11.08 6.58 12.39
CA PRO A 129 10.70 6.97 13.73
C PRO A 129 11.05 5.88 14.77
N ASP A 130 11.59 6.28 15.93
CA ASP A 130 11.53 5.43 17.12
C ASP A 130 10.05 5.21 17.46
N THR A 131 9.63 3.94 17.44
CA THR A 131 8.23 3.52 17.53
C THR A 131 8.11 2.38 18.55
N GLU A 132 7.08 2.45 19.38
CA GLU A 132 6.69 1.33 20.24
C GLU A 132 5.88 0.31 19.44
N TYR A 133 6.19 -0.97 19.63
CA TYR A 133 5.52 -2.06 18.93
C TYR A 133 4.61 -2.84 19.88
N ALA A 134 3.43 -3.22 19.39
CA ALA A 134 2.46 -4.03 20.11
C ALA A 134 3.01 -5.41 20.48
N ALA A 135 3.79 -6.01 19.58
CA ALA A 135 4.49 -7.26 19.82
C ALA A 135 5.93 -7.20 19.29
N SER A 136 6.88 -7.69 20.09
CA SER A 136 8.27 -7.89 19.70
C SER A 136 8.65 -9.34 19.93
N ILE A 137 8.95 -10.06 18.85
CA ILE A 137 9.26 -11.48 18.88
C ILE A 137 10.69 -11.69 18.41
N THR A 138 11.52 -12.31 19.23
CA THR A 138 12.86 -12.77 18.84
C THR A 138 12.82 -14.28 18.70
N MET A 139 13.27 -14.80 17.56
CA MET A 139 13.26 -16.23 17.26
C MET A 139 14.47 -16.65 16.41
N PRO A 140 14.74 -17.96 16.25
CA PRO A 140 15.82 -18.41 15.38
C PRO A 140 15.56 -18.03 13.92
N ALA A 141 16.53 -17.38 13.28
CA ALA A 141 16.41 -16.91 11.90
C ALA A 141 16.21 -18.06 10.90
N ALA A 142 16.77 -19.24 11.20
CA ALA A 142 16.58 -20.46 10.42
C ALA A 142 15.13 -20.96 10.49
N GLU A 143 14.48 -20.83 11.65
CA GLU A 143 13.09 -21.25 11.84
C GLU A 143 12.14 -20.29 11.11
N PHE A 144 12.34 -18.98 11.24
CA PHE A 144 11.57 -17.99 10.50
C PHE A 144 11.67 -18.17 8.98
N ARG A 145 12.87 -18.45 8.47
CA ARG A 145 13.09 -18.76 7.04
C ARG A 145 12.36 -20.01 6.61
N ARG A 146 12.39 -21.07 7.43
CA ARG A 146 11.66 -22.32 7.16
C ARG A 146 10.16 -22.05 7.08
N ILE A 147 9.60 -21.37 8.09
CA ILE A 147 8.18 -20.99 8.12
C ILE A 147 7.79 -20.19 6.87
N CYS A 148 8.53 -19.14 6.52
CA CYS A 148 8.21 -18.33 5.35
C CYS A 148 8.29 -19.13 4.04
N THR A 149 9.28 -20.02 3.91
CA THR A 149 9.45 -20.84 2.70
C THR A 149 8.36 -21.91 2.59
N ASP A 150 8.04 -22.57 3.70
CA ASP A 150 7.02 -23.62 3.76
C ASP A 150 5.63 -23.04 3.48
N LEU A 151 5.30 -21.87 4.06
CA LEU A 151 4.03 -21.20 3.81
C LEU A 151 3.96 -20.57 2.41
N ALA A 152 5.09 -20.11 1.85
CA ALA A 152 5.14 -19.59 0.47
C ALA A 152 4.87 -20.66 -0.59
N ALA A 153 5.08 -21.94 -0.27
CA ALA A 153 4.66 -23.05 -1.13
C ALA A 153 3.14 -23.25 -1.15
N VAL A 154 2.42 -22.71 -0.15
CA VAL A 154 0.98 -22.88 0.05
C VAL A 154 0.19 -21.64 -0.39
N SER A 155 0.65 -20.42 -0.06
CA SER A 155 -0.05 -19.15 -0.35
C SER A 155 0.94 -18.03 -0.64
N GLU A 156 0.48 -16.96 -1.28
CA GLU A 156 1.27 -15.74 -1.51
C GLU A 156 1.29 -14.78 -0.30
N SER A 157 0.38 -15.00 0.67
CA SER A 157 0.23 -14.14 1.84
C SER A 157 0.26 -14.93 3.15
N VAL A 158 0.72 -14.29 4.21
CA VAL A 158 0.71 -14.85 5.56
C VAL A 158 0.08 -13.87 6.54
N SER A 159 -0.83 -14.38 7.36
CA SER A 159 -1.32 -13.70 8.55
C SER A 159 -0.37 -14.04 9.70
N ILE A 160 0.23 -13.01 10.30
CA ILE A 160 1.09 -13.13 11.47
C ILE A 160 0.30 -12.59 12.66
N GLU A 161 -0.07 -13.49 13.56
CA GLU A 161 -0.85 -13.21 14.76
C GLU A 161 0.01 -13.42 16.01
N ALA A 162 0.19 -12.38 16.82
CA ALA A 162 0.85 -12.48 18.12
C ALA A 162 -0.19 -12.34 19.23
N SER A 163 -0.28 -13.35 20.10
CA SER A 163 -1.23 -13.40 21.22
C SER A 163 -0.57 -14.01 22.46
N LYS A 164 -1.34 -14.16 23.55
CA LYS A 164 -0.86 -14.81 24.78
C LYS A 164 -0.48 -16.27 24.58
N ASP A 165 -1.02 -16.92 23.56
CA ASP A 165 -0.78 -18.34 23.25
C ASP A 165 0.50 -18.56 22.43
N GLY A 166 1.13 -17.49 21.95
CA GLY A 166 2.34 -17.52 21.13
C GLY A 166 2.22 -16.64 19.88
N ILE A 167 3.15 -16.83 18.95
CA ILE A 167 3.08 -16.26 17.61
C ILE A 167 2.62 -17.35 16.63
N LYS A 168 1.62 -17.02 15.82
CA LYS A 168 1.02 -17.88 14.82
C LYS A 168 1.23 -17.29 13.44
N PHE A 169 1.77 -18.10 12.55
CA PHE A 169 1.87 -17.82 11.12
C PHE A 169 0.85 -18.71 10.42
N SER A 170 -0.14 -18.12 9.79
CA SER A 170 -1.16 -18.87 9.05
C SER A 170 -1.35 -18.35 7.65
N CYS A 171 -1.52 -19.26 6.71
CA CYS A 171 -1.87 -18.95 5.34
C CYS A 171 -3.01 -19.85 4.88
N ASN A 172 -3.85 -19.28 4.03
CA ASN A 172 -4.89 -20.00 3.32
C ASN A 172 -4.52 -19.95 1.83
N GLY A 173 -4.49 -21.11 1.17
CA GLY A 173 -4.07 -21.22 -0.21
C GLY A 173 -4.61 -22.47 -0.87
N ASP A 174 -4.44 -22.55 -2.18
CA ASP A 174 -5.20 -23.46 -3.03
C ASP A 174 -4.89 -24.95 -2.77
N ILE A 175 -3.67 -25.26 -2.33
CA ILE A 175 -3.25 -26.63 -2.00
C ILE A 175 -3.62 -27.05 -0.56
N GLY A 176 -4.09 -26.12 0.27
CA GLY A 176 -4.49 -26.35 1.65
C GLY A 176 -4.19 -25.18 2.60
N ASN A 177 -4.49 -25.39 3.87
CA ASN A 177 -4.20 -24.41 4.93
C ASN A 177 -2.88 -24.74 5.62
N GLY A 178 -2.03 -23.73 5.78
CA GLY A 178 -0.80 -23.82 6.57
C GLY A 178 -0.95 -23.05 7.87
N SER A 179 -0.57 -23.65 9.00
CA SER A 179 -0.49 -22.94 10.28
C SER A 179 0.69 -23.44 11.10
N VAL A 180 1.56 -22.53 11.49
CA VAL A 180 2.68 -22.80 12.40
C VAL A 180 2.53 -21.92 13.63
N VAL A 181 2.60 -22.51 14.82
CA VAL A 181 2.50 -21.78 16.09
C VAL A 181 3.80 -21.99 16.85
N LEU A 182 4.47 -20.89 17.20
CA LEU A 182 5.63 -20.89 18.08
C LEU A 182 5.24 -20.32 19.43
N ARG A 183 5.58 -21.05 20.48
CA ARG A 183 5.39 -20.61 21.87
C ARG A 183 6.71 -20.10 22.43
N SER A 184 6.62 -19.16 23.37
CA SER A 184 7.81 -18.70 24.07
C SER A 184 8.45 -19.85 24.84
N HIS A 185 9.76 -20.01 24.67
CA HIS A 185 10.53 -21.03 25.35
C HIS A 185 12.00 -20.63 25.48
N THR A 186 12.63 -21.11 26.55
CA THR A 186 14.04 -20.82 26.87
C THR A 186 14.79 -22.15 27.05
N ASN A 187 15.88 -22.31 26.32
CA ASN A 187 16.80 -23.44 26.36
C ASN A 187 18.15 -22.95 26.91
N VAL A 188 18.57 -23.49 28.04
CA VAL A 188 19.81 -23.08 28.74
C VAL A 188 21.07 -23.57 28.01
N ASP A 189 20.99 -24.73 27.36
CA ASP A 189 22.14 -25.36 26.68
C ASP A 189 22.37 -24.78 25.28
N LYS A 190 21.30 -24.28 24.63
CA LYS A 190 21.33 -23.71 23.27
C LYS A 190 20.47 -22.44 23.21
N PRO A 191 20.98 -21.29 23.70
CA PRO A 191 20.21 -20.05 23.75
C PRO A 191 19.78 -19.55 22.36
N ASP A 192 20.51 -19.90 21.29
CA ASP A 192 20.18 -19.53 19.91
C ASP A 192 18.86 -20.14 19.39
N LEU A 193 18.29 -21.12 20.11
CA LEU A 193 17.01 -21.74 19.76
C LEU A 193 15.82 -21.08 20.47
N ASN A 194 16.06 -20.12 21.36
CA ASN A 194 15.01 -19.51 22.17
C ASN A 194 14.01 -18.74 21.33
N VAL A 195 12.77 -18.70 21.81
CA VAL A 195 11.71 -17.83 21.29
C VAL A 195 11.24 -16.94 22.42
N ASP A 196 11.53 -15.65 22.29
CA ASP A 196 11.16 -14.62 23.25
C ASP A 196 10.05 -13.77 22.64
N ILE A 197 8.87 -13.77 23.27
CA ILE A 197 7.70 -13.02 22.82
C ILE A 197 7.39 -11.97 23.88
N ASN A 198 7.61 -10.71 23.55
CA ASN A 198 7.17 -9.58 24.36
C ASN A 198 5.89 -9.02 23.74
N LEU A 199 4.77 -9.17 24.44
CA LEU A 199 3.44 -8.78 23.98
C LEU A 199 2.88 -7.68 24.88
N THR A 200 2.65 -6.51 24.31
CA THR A 200 1.93 -5.41 24.95
C THR A 200 0.42 -5.56 24.68
N GLU A 201 0.06 -5.80 23.42
CA GLU A 201 -1.32 -6.05 22.99
C GLU A 201 -1.37 -7.08 21.86
N PRO A 202 -2.46 -7.87 21.72
CA PRO A 202 -2.62 -8.80 20.60
C PRO A 202 -2.67 -8.07 19.26
N VAL A 203 -1.95 -8.58 18.27
CA VAL A 203 -1.87 -7.99 16.93
C VAL A 203 -1.94 -9.08 15.87
N SER A 204 -2.71 -8.84 14.81
CA SER A 204 -2.83 -9.74 13.66
C SER A 204 -2.78 -8.93 12.38
N LEU A 205 -1.79 -9.18 11.54
CA LEU A 205 -1.53 -8.43 10.32
C LEU A 205 -1.18 -9.38 9.17
N THR A 206 -1.56 -9.00 7.96
CA THR A 206 -1.32 -9.79 6.75
C THR A 206 -0.22 -9.16 5.89
N PHE A 207 0.73 -9.98 5.46
CA PHE A 207 1.89 -9.57 4.68
C PHE A 207 2.10 -10.47 3.47
N SER A 208 2.83 -9.97 2.47
CA SER A 208 3.23 -10.77 1.31
C SER A 208 4.43 -11.67 1.66
N LEU A 209 4.26 -12.98 1.45
CA LEU A 209 5.31 -13.98 1.68
C LEU A 209 6.49 -13.80 0.74
N LYS A 210 6.29 -13.25 -0.47
CA LYS A 210 7.37 -12.93 -1.41
C LYS A 210 8.42 -12.00 -0.79
N TYR A 211 7.99 -10.96 -0.08
CA TYR A 211 8.90 -10.04 0.61
C TYR A 211 9.56 -10.70 1.82
N LEU A 212 8.81 -11.45 2.62
CA LEU A 212 9.36 -12.13 3.80
C LEU A 212 10.42 -13.17 3.41
N VAL A 213 10.20 -13.94 2.33
CA VAL A 213 11.19 -14.88 1.78
C VAL A 213 12.45 -14.15 1.29
N ASN A 214 12.30 -12.96 0.70
CA ASN A 214 13.44 -12.12 0.34
C ASN A 214 14.20 -11.64 1.59
N PHE A 215 13.52 -11.17 2.64
CA PHE A 215 14.16 -10.77 3.89
C PHE A 215 14.92 -11.94 4.55
N CYS A 216 14.40 -13.17 4.41
CA CYS A 216 15.04 -14.39 4.91
C CYS A 216 16.39 -14.72 4.26
N LYS A 217 16.82 -14.03 3.19
CA LYS A 217 18.20 -14.16 2.67
C LYS A 217 19.24 -13.64 3.67
N ALA A 218 18.84 -12.72 4.56
CA ALA A 218 19.66 -12.23 5.66
C ALA A 218 19.90 -13.25 6.79
N THR A 219 19.25 -14.42 6.78
CA THR A 219 19.46 -15.48 7.80
C THR A 219 20.92 -15.94 7.92
N THR A 220 21.76 -15.73 6.91
CA THR A 220 23.20 -16.08 6.98
C THR A 220 24.04 -15.07 7.76
N LEU A 221 23.47 -13.91 8.10
CA LEU A 221 24.11 -12.81 8.81
C LEU A 221 23.93 -12.88 10.33
N SER A 222 22.82 -13.47 10.80
CA SER A 222 22.46 -13.58 12.21
C SER A 222 21.77 -14.90 12.49
N ASN A 223 22.07 -15.51 13.64
CA ASN A 223 21.39 -16.73 14.12
C ASN A 223 19.94 -16.46 14.54
N THR A 224 19.61 -15.22 14.93
CA THR A 224 18.30 -14.80 15.40
C THR A 224 17.73 -13.67 14.53
N VAL A 225 16.40 -13.62 14.46
CA VAL A 225 15.64 -12.55 13.82
C VAL A 225 14.65 -11.97 14.81
N LYS A 226 14.46 -10.66 14.76
CA LYS A 226 13.48 -9.94 15.58
C LYS A 226 12.38 -9.40 14.69
N LEU A 227 11.14 -9.77 14.99
CA LEU A 227 9.93 -9.26 14.34
C LEU A 227 9.26 -8.27 15.29
N CYS A 228 8.97 -7.07 14.82
CA CYS A 228 8.18 -6.12 15.58
C CYS A 228 6.90 -5.78 14.81
N LEU A 229 5.77 -6.09 15.43
CA LEU A 229 4.43 -5.89 14.87
C LEU A 229 3.71 -4.82 15.66
N SER A 230 3.03 -3.96 14.94
CA SER A 230 2.04 -3.03 15.48
C SER A 230 1.09 -2.72 14.34
N SER A 231 -0.18 -2.58 14.65
CA SER A 231 -1.17 -2.23 13.63
C SER A 231 -0.79 -0.88 12.98
N GLU A 232 -0.20 0.02 13.76
CA GLU A 232 0.02 1.42 13.37
C GLU A 232 1.26 1.69 12.50
N VAL A 233 2.19 0.73 12.41
CA VAL A 233 3.46 0.90 11.68
C VAL A 233 3.81 -0.33 10.84
N PRO A 234 4.62 -0.17 9.78
CA PRO A 234 5.11 -1.29 9.00
C PRO A 234 5.74 -2.39 9.86
N LEU A 235 5.61 -3.64 9.42
CA LEU A 235 6.32 -4.76 10.06
C LEU A 235 7.81 -4.50 9.99
N LEU A 236 8.48 -4.53 11.13
CA LEU A 236 9.93 -4.51 11.21
C LEU A 236 10.47 -5.94 11.31
N VAL A 237 11.38 -6.30 10.40
CA VAL A 237 12.20 -7.52 10.45
C VAL A 237 13.66 -7.11 10.62
N GLU A 238 14.23 -7.39 11.78
CA GLU A 238 15.58 -6.99 12.16
C GLU A 238 16.51 -8.20 12.33
N TYR A 239 17.67 -8.13 11.68
CA TYR A 239 18.81 -9.03 11.87
C TYR A 239 19.95 -8.25 12.52
N ASN A 240 20.30 -8.64 13.74
CA ASN A 240 21.39 -8.03 14.48
C ASN A 240 22.73 -8.58 14.00
N LEU A 241 23.68 -7.69 13.70
CA LEU A 241 25.02 -8.03 13.28
C LEU A 241 25.98 -7.86 14.47
N ALA A 242 27.27 -8.14 14.26
CA ALA A 242 28.28 -7.95 15.31
C ALA A 242 28.30 -6.50 15.84
N GLY A 243 28.41 -6.35 17.16
CA GLY A 243 28.37 -5.06 17.85
C GLY A 243 26.97 -4.47 17.86
N SER A 244 26.86 -3.19 17.50
CA SER A 244 25.59 -2.45 17.39
C SER A 244 25.13 -2.24 15.94
N SER A 245 25.67 -3.05 15.01
CA SER A 245 25.33 -3.06 13.59
C SER A 245 24.04 -3.84 13.32
N TYR A 246 23.28 -3.48 12.29
CA TYR A 246 22.00 -4.12 11.98
C TYR A 246 21.65 -4.10 10.50
N LEU A 247 20.75 -5.01 10.12
CA LEU A 247 20.00 -4.99 8.87
C LEU A 247 18.50 -5.09 9.19
N ARG A 248 17.74 -4.08 8.81
CA ARG A 248 16.31 -3.93 9.09
C ARG A 248 15.54 -3.86 7.78
N PHE A 249 14.40 -4.54 7.75
CA PHE A 249 13.41 -4.44 6.68
C PHE A 249 12.09 -3.96 7.24
N TYR A 250 11.41 -3.07 6.52
CA TYR A 250 10.07 -2.59 6.85
C TYR A 250 9.11 -2.99 5.74
N LEU A 251 7.88 -3.41 6.06
CA LEU A 251 6.89 -3.84 5.07
C LEU A 251 5.49 -3.26 5.34
N ALA A 252 4.91 -2.57 4.35
CA ALA A 252 3.65 -1.83 4.46
C ALA A 252 2.37 -2.66 4.13
N PRO A 253 1.19 -2.29 4.69
CA PRO A 253 -0.13 -2.86 4.34
C PRO A 253 -0.87 -2.06 3.22
N LYS A 254 -1.91 -2.63 2.57
CA LYS A 254 -2.69 -2.02 1.43
C LYS A 254 -3.95 -1.21 1.89
N VAL A 255 -4.25 0.02 1.38
CA VAL A 255 -5.36 0.91 1.87
C VAL A 255 -6.80 0.40 1.62
N ALA A 256 -7.25 0.28 0.35
CA ALA A 256 -8.63 -0.16 0.07
C ALA A 256 -8.89 -1.56 0.64
N VAL A 257 -7.88 -2.43 0.53
CA VAL A 257 -7.86 -3.76 1.11
C VAL A 257 -7.98 -3.69 2.64
N LEU A 258 -7.22 -2.83 3.32
CA LEU A 258 -7.30 -2.64 4.77
C LEU A 258 -8.69 -2.17 5.19
N VAL A 259 -9.30 -1.22 4.47
CA VAL A 259 -10.65 -0.73 4.80
C VAL A 259 -11.66 -1.87 4.68
N LEU A 260 -11.66 -2.59 3.55
CA LEU A 260 -12.56 -3.73 3.32
C LEU A 260 -12.38 -4.84 4.37
N GLN A 261 -11.13 -5.24 4.63
CA GLN A 261 -10.80 -6.25 5.65
C GLN A 261 -11.14 -5.78 7.06
N SER A 262 -10.96 -4.48 7.37
CA SER A 262 -11.31 -3.93 8.68
C SER A 262 -12.81 -4.02 8.97
N LEU A 263 -13.64 -4.04 7.93
CA LEU A 263 -15.09 -4.23 8.01
C LEU A 263 -15.51 -5.71 8.03
N GLY A 264 -14.56 -6.65 7.99
CA GLY A 264 -14.80 -8.08 8.16
C GLY A 264 -14.99 -8.86 6.86
N TYR A 265 -14.48 -8.35 5.73
CA TYR A 265 -14.63 -8.99 4.42
C TYR A 265 -13.30 -9.56 3.90
N ASP A 266 -13.38 -10.71 3.25
CA ASP A 266 -12.28 -11.28 2.48
C ASP A 266 -12.08 -10.52 1.16
N VAL A 267 -10.82 -10.30 0.78
CA VAL A 267 -10.48 -9.45 -0.37
C VAL A 267 -9.42 -10.14 -1.24
N ALA A 268 -9.77 -10.43 -2.48
CA ALA A 268 -8.82 -10.77 -3.53
C ALA A 268 -8.36 -9.48 -4.23
N ALA A 269 -7.12 -9.07 -3.96
CA ALA A 269 -6.58 -7.82 -4.51
C ALA A 269 -5.80 -8.06 -5.80
N LEU A 270 -6.32 -7.55 -6.93
CA LEU A 270 -5.61 -7.48 -8.20
C LEU A 270 -5.09 -6.05 -8.39
N ASN A 271 -3.78 -5.85 -8.23
CA ASN A 271 -3.16 -4.55 -8.40
C ASN A 271 -3.06 -4.20 -9.90
N THR A 272 -3.51 -3.01 -10.28
CA THR A 272 -3.44 -2.47 -11.66
C THR A 272 -2.25 -1.53 -11.86
N VAL A 273 -1.68 -1.05 -10.75
CA VAL A 273 -0.42 -0.32 -10.68
C VAL A 273 0.36 -0.79 -9.46
N GLN A 274 1.67 -0.64 -9.52
CA GLN A 274 2.58 -0.91 -8.43
C GLN A 274 3.55 0.27 -8.30
N PHE A 275 3.07 1.34 -7.65
CA PHE A 275 3.81 2.58 -7.46
C PHE A 275 4.39 2.71 -6.05
N SER A 276 5.47 3.49 -5.95
CA SER A 276 6.21 3.76 -4.74
C SER A 276 5.39 4.42 -3.62
N ASN A 277 4.58 5.38 -4.02
CA ASN A 277 3.78 6.21 -3.14
C ASN A 277 2.59 6.75 -3.95
N HIS A 278 1.67 7.39 -3.24
CA HIS A 278 0.57 8.08 -3.91
C HIS A 278 1.13 9.15 -4.86
N THR A 279 0.57 9.25 -6.07
CA THR A 279 1.05 10.18 -7.11
C THR A 279 0.99 11.65 -6.69
N GLY A 280 0.14 11.98 -5.71
CA GLY A 280 0.02 13.30 -5.07
C GLY A 280 1.27 13.82 -4.35
N TYR A 281 2.35 13.04 -4.23
CA TYR A 281 3.67 13.55 -3.83
C TYR A 281 4.36 14.35 -4.95
N GLY A 282 3.89 14.20 -6.19
CA GLY A 282 4.47 14.83 -7.39
C GLY A 282 5.79 14.19 -7.86
N GLN A 283 6.25 13.16 -7.15
CA GLN A 283 7.33 12.27 -7.55
C GLN A 283 6.98 10.84 -7.10
N TRP A 284 7.23 9.85 -7.95
CA TRP A 284 6.99 8.43 -7.70
C TRP A 284 7.72 7.58 -8.74
N THR A 285 7.98 6.31 -8.42
CA THR A 285 8.50 5.29 -9.35
C THR A 285 7.65 4.03 -9.31
N GLY A 286 7.84 3.13 -10.27
CA GLY A 286 7.10 1.87 -10.37
C GLY A 286 6.38 1.73 -11.70
N ASP A 287 5.58 0.67 -11.84
CA ASP A 287 5.04 0.25 -13.13
C ASP A 287 3.51 0.11 -13.11
N ALA A 288 2.90 0.39 -14.26
CA ALA A 288 1.52 -0.02 -14.55
C ALA A 288 1.50 -1.50 -14.95
N VAL A 289 0.51 -2.25 -14.46
CA VAL A 289 0.36 -3.67 -14.81
C VAL A 289 -0.29 -3.78 -16.19
N THR A 290 0.27 -4.63 -17.06
CA THR A 290 -0.21 -4.80 -18.43
C THR A 290 -1.54 -5.54 -18.48
N ALA A 291 -2.31 -5.34 -19.56
CA ALA A 291 -3.60 -6.02 -19.77
C ALA A 291 -3.47 -7.56 -19.79
N ASP A 292 -2.39 -8.07 -20.39
CA ASP A 292 -2.09 -9.51 -20.40
C ASP A 292 -1.84 -10.03 -18.98
N ALA A 293 -1.04 -9.33 -18.17
CA ALA A 293 -0.78 -9.72 -16.79
C ALA A 293 -2.05 -9.70 -15.93
N ILE A 294 -2.94 -8.71 -16.12
CA ILE A 294 -4.25 -8.66 -15.46
C ILE A 294 -5.10 -9.88 -15.84
N THR A 295 -5.13 -10.21 -17.13
CA THR A 295 -5.90 -11.33 -17.67
C THR A 295 -5.34 -12.68 -17.21
N ASP A 296 -4.02 -12.81 -17.12
CA ASP A 296 -3.33 -14.00 -16.63
C ASP A 296 -3.62 -14.22 -15.14
N LEU A 297 -3.54 -13.16 -14.32
CA LEU A 297 -3.89 -13.22 -12.90
C LEU A 297 -5.36 -13.61 -12.69
N TRP A 298 -6.29 -13.02 -13.45
CA TRP A 298 -7.70 -13.40 -13.41
C TRP A 298 -7.92 -14.86 -13.83
N SER A 299 -7.20 -15.31 -14.87
CA SER A 299 -7.25 -16.70 -15.31
C SER A 299 -6.74 -17.65 -14.22
N GLY A 300 -5.70 -17.26 -13.48
CA GLY A 300 -5.23 -17.97 -12.30
C GLY A 300 -6.30 -18.06 -11.21
N LEU A 301 -6.93 -16.94 -10.84
CA LEU A 301 -8.03 -16.91 -9.87
C LEU A 301 -9.16 -17.87 -10.26
N LYS A 302 -9.58 -17.87 -11.53
CA LYS A 302 -10.62 -18.79 -12.03
C LYS A 302 -10.19 -20.26 -11.95
N GLN A 303 -8.95 -20.58 -12.29
CA GLN A 303 -8.43 -21.95 -12.22
C GLN A 303 -8.36 -22.46 -10.78
N SER A 304 -8.20 -21.56 -9.81
CA SER A 304 -8.22 -21.83 -8.38
C SER A 304 -9.61 -21.76 -7.74
N TYR A 305 -10.68 -21.56 -8.52
CA TYR A 305 -12.04 -21.35 -8.00
C TYR A 305 -12.20 -20.12 -7.08
N LEU A 306 -11.27 -19.16 -7.19
CA LEU A 306 -11.28 -17.87 -6.49
C LEU A 306 -12.00 -16.79 -7.32
N ASP A 307 -12.98 -17.20 -8.10
CA ASP A 307 -13.79 -16.35 -8.98
C ASP A 307 -15.27 -16.31 -8.55
N ASP A 308 -15.54 -16.56 -7.27
CA ASP A 308 -16.88 -16.55 -6.66
C ASP A 308 -17.27 -15.21 -6.04
N MET A 309 -16.71 -14.10 -6.51
CA MET A 309 -16.84 -12.79 -5.87
C MET A 309 -18.30 -12.31 -5.77
N ASP A 310 -18.69 -11.81 -4.59
CA ASP A 310 -20.00 -11.17 -4.38
C ASP A 310 -20.03 -9.73 -4.91
N MET A 311 -18.88 -9.07 -4.88
CA MET A 311 -18.73 -7.68 -5.28
C MET A 311 -17.36 -7.46 -5.91
N MET A 312 -17.26 -6.44 -6.74
CA MET A 312 -15.99 -5.96 -7.28
C MET A 312 -15.90 -4.45 -7.09
N LEU A 313 -14.75 -3.97 -6.64
CA LEU A 313 -14.38 -2.56 -6.65
C LEU A 313 -13.25 -2.38 -7.65
N SER A 314 -13.44 -1.57 -8.68
CA SER A 314 -12.37 -1.12 -9.57
C SER A 314 -12.04 0.34 -9.31
N GLY A 315 -10.76 0.66 -9.23
CA GLY A 315 -10.25 2.03 -9.06
C GLY A 315 -9.29 2.42 -10.19
N TYR A 316 -8.18 3.08 -9.82
CA TYR A 316 -7.22 3.64 -10.78
C TYR A 316 -6.59 2.62 -11.74
N VAL A 317 -6.72 2.89 -13.04
CA VAL A 317 -6.07 2.12 -14.12
C VAL A 317 -5.55 3.09 -15.20
N PRO A 318 -4.22 3.19 -15.40
CA PRO A 318 -3.64 4.27 -16.20
C PRO A 318 -3.68 4.05 -17.72
N GLY A 319 -4.06 2.86 -18.20
CA GLY A 319 -4.00 2.49 -19.63
C GLY A 319 -5.27 1.84 -20.15
N ALA A 320 -5.68 2.17 -21.38
CA ALA A 320 -6.95 1.76 -21.97
C ALA A 320 -7.10 0.24 -22.12
N GLU A 321 -6.03 -0.46 -22.50
CA GLU A 321 -6.03 -1.92 -22.61
C GLU A 321 -6.23 -2.59 -21.24
N ALA A 322 -5.59 -2.07 -20.20
CA ALA A 322 -5.76 -2.55 -18.82
C ALA A 322 -7.17 -2.27 -18.31
N VAL A 323 -7.76 -1.12 -18.64
CA VAL A 323 -9.17 -0.81 -18.34
C VAL A 323 -10.08 -1.85 -19.00
N ALA A 324 -9.86 -2.16 -20.28
CA ALA A 324 -10.64 -3.18 -20.99
C ALA A 324 -10.52 -4.57 -20.34
N ALA A 325 -9.32 -4.96 -19.90
CA ALA A 325 -9.08 -6.22 -19.18
C ALA A 325 -9.85 -6.27 -17.86
N VAL A 326 -9.79 -5.23 -17.04
CA VAL A 326 -10.57 -5.12 -15.78
C VAL A 326 -12.07 -5.19 -16.07
N GLY A 327 -12.55 -4.51 -17.11
CA GLY A 327 -13.94 -4.59 -17.54
C GLY A 327 -14.38 -5.99 -18.01
N ALA A 328 -13.48 -6.75 -18.62
CA ALA A 328 -13.75 -8.14 -19.02
C ALA A 328 -13.98 -9.05 -17.79
N ILE A 329 -13.23 -8.85 -16.71
CA ILE A 329 -13.40 -9.55 -15.43
C ILE A 329 -14.82 -9.32 -14.88
N ALA A 330 -15.24 -8.05 -14.77
CA ALA A 330 -16.56 -7.71 -14.25
C ALA A 330 -17.71 -8.29 -15.09
N LYS A 331 -17.57 -8.27 -16.43
CA LYS A 331 -18.54 -8.87 -17.36
C LYS A 331 -18.61 -10.38 -17.20
N GLU A 332 -17.47 -11.05 -17.01
CA GLU A 332 -17.42 -12.50 -16.80
C GLU A 332 -18.07 -12.89 -15.47
N LEU A 333 -17.80 -12.15 -14.39
CA LEU A 333 -18.45 -12.34 -13.08
C LEU A 333 -19.98 -12.20 -13.18
N LYS A 334 -20.47 -11.14 -13.85
CA LYS A 334 -21.92 -10.99 -14.12
C LYS A 334 -22.49 -12.14 -14.93
N ALA A 335 -21.82 -12.58 -15.99
CA ALA A 335 -22.26 -13.69 -16.81
C ALA A 335 -22.21 -15.04 -16.07
N LYS A 336 -21.31 -15.20 -15.11
CA LYS A 336 -21.23 -16.38 -14.25
C LYS A 336 -22.43 -16.46 -13.30
N GLU A 337 -22.76 -15.38 -12.59
CA GLU A 337 -23.96 -15.31 -11.74
C GLU A 337 -25.22 -15.69 -12.54
N GLN A 338 -25.41 -15.11 -13.73
CA GLN A 338 -26.57 -15.39 -14.57
C GLN A 338 -26.71 -16.87 -14.97
N ARG A 339 -25.60 -17.60 -15.07
CA ARG A 339 -25.58 -19.04 -15.39
C ARG A 339 -25.83 -19.91 -14.17
N GLN A 340 -25.30 -19.54 -13.01
CA GLN A 340 -25.36 -20.33 -11.78
C GLN A 340 -26.67 -20.14 -11.00
N GLY A 341 -27.40 -19.05 -11.29
CA GLY A 341 -28.57 -18.67 -10.51
C GLY A 341 -28.17 -17.86 -9.27
N ILE A 342 -29.16 -17.31 -8.59
CA ILE A 342 -28.96 -16.42 -7.45
C ILE A 342 -28.97 -17.26 -6.17
N ASP A 343 -27.91 -17.17 -5.39
CA ASP A 343 -27.88 -17.66 -4.01
C ASP A 343 -28.53 -16.61 -3.10
N GLU A 344 -29.57 -17.00 -2.35
CA GLU A 344 -30.30 -16.11 -1.45
C GLU A 344 -29.42 -15.51 -0.35
N MET A 345 -28.38 -16.23 0.10
CA MET A 345 -27.44 -15.73 1.11
C MET A 345 -26.44 -14.73 0.53
N ARG A 346 -26.04 -14.89 -0.74
CA ARG A 346 -25.01 -14.05 -1.36
C ARG A 346 -25.57 -12.83 -2.08
N GLY A 347 -26.81 -12.93 -2.57
CA GLY A 347 -27.42 -11.93 -3.43
C GLY A 347 -26.83 -11.93 -4.84
N ARG A 348 -27.17 -10.90 -5.61
CA ARG A 348 -26.56 -10.64 -6.93
C ARG A 348 -25.18 -10.01 -6.80
N PHE A 349 -24.31 -10.34 -7.75
CA PHE A 349 -23.01 -9.70 -7.94
C PHE A 349 -23.19 -8.20 -8.21
N PHE A 350 -22.33 -7.40 -7.60
CA PHE A 350 -22.43 -5.94 -7.68
C PHE A 350 -21.07 -5.31 -7.95
N TRP A 351 -20.96 -4.58 -9.06
CA TRP A 351 -19.74 -3.89 -9.45
C TRP A 351 -19.80 -2.39 -9.14
N VAL A 352 -18.88 -1.95 -8.28
CA VAL A 352 -18.58 -0.55 -8.00
C VAL A 352 -17.39 -0.11 -8.86
N LEU A 353 -17.62 0.88 -9.72
CA LEU A 353 -16.62 1.44 -10.63
C LEU A 353 -16.27 2.87 -10.20
N ASP A 354 -15.05 3.04 -9.70
CA ASP A 354 -14.42 4.35 -9.55
C ASP A 354 -13.48 4.59 -10.75
N PRO A 355 -13.77 5.56 -11.63
CA PRO A 355 -13.03 5.72 -12.88
C PRO A 355 -11.63 6.33 -12.68
N VAL A 356 -11.41 7.13 -11.62
CA VAL A 356 -10.12 7.77 -11.27
C VAL A 356 -9.33 8.30 -12.49
N MET A 357 -10.00 9.07 -13.35
CA MET A 357 -9.41 9.59 -14.60
C MET A 357 -8.76 10.96 -14.42
N GLY A 358 -9.15 11.74 -13.41
CA GLY A 358 -8.69 13.12 -13.25
C GLY A 358 -9.44 13.88 -12.17
N ASP A 359 -8.93 15.03 -11.75
CA ASP A 359 -9.61 15.92 -10.80
C ASP A 359 -9.20 17.38 -11.06
N ASN A 360 -10.01 18.34 -10.57
CA ASN A 360 -9.77 19.78 -10.67
C ASN A 360 -9.44 20.27 -12.10
N GLY A 361 -10.08 19.70 -13.13
CA GLY A 361 -9.87 20.08 -14.53
C GLY A 361 -8.67 19.41 -15.20
N HIS A 362 -7.94 18.55 -14.51
CA HIS A 362 -6.75 17.87 -15.00
C HIS A 362 -6.97 16.37 -15.14
N ILE A 363 -6.64 15.82 -16.31
CA ILE A 363 -6.65 14.38 -16.56
C ILE A 363 -5.32 13.75 -16.09
N TYR A 364 -5.40 12.60 -15.41
CA TYR A 364 -4.24 11.86 -14.87
C TYR A 364 -3.82 10.69 -15.76
N VAL A 365 -4.71 10.28 -16.66
CA VAL A 365 -4.59 9.09 -17.50
C VAL A 365 -4.38 9.47 -18.96
N ALA A 366 -3.97 8.49 -19.78
CA ALA A 366 -3.86 8.68 -21.22
C ALA A 366 -5.22 9.01 -21.87
N GLU A 367 -5.21 9.75 -22.98
CA GLU A 367 -6.45 10.24 -23.63
C GLU A 367 -7.41 9.11 -24.05
N ASP A 368 -6.88 7.94 -24.36
CA ASP A 368 -7.61 6.74 -24.78
C ASP A 368 -8.32 6.01 -23.63
N VAL A 369 -7.97 6.32 -22.37
CA VAL A 369 -8.61 5.75 -21.17
C VAL A 369 -10.05 6.24 -21.00
N VAL A 370 -10.36 7.49 -21.34
CA VAL A 370 -11.72 8.03 -21.20
C VAL A 370 -12.72 7.29 -22.09
N PRO A 371 -12.46 7.08 -23.41
CA PRO A 371 -13.28 6.21 -24.24
C PRO A 371 -13.42 4.78 -23.69
N ALA A 372 -12.34 4.20 -23.15
CA ALA A 372 -12.37 2.87 -22.55
C ALA A 372 -13.34 2.80 -21.37
N TYR A 373 -13.28 3.74 -20.43
CA TYR A 373 -14.25 3.83 -19.33
C TYR A 373 -15.67 4.08 -19.81
N LYS A 374 -15.90 4.97 -20.79
CA LYS A 374 -17.25 5.19 -21.38
C LYS A 374 -17.87 3.90 -21.93
N SER A 375 -17.05 2.97 -22.44
CA SER A 375 -17.52 1.66 -22.90
C SER A 375 -17.85 0.67 -21.76
N LEU A 376 -17.31 0.90 -20.56
CA LEU A 376 -17.47 0.04 -19.39
C LEU A 376 -18.53 0.51 -18.41
N VAL A 377 -18.73 1.82 -18.30
CA VAL A 377 -19.75 2.44 -17.43
C VAL A 377 -21.14 1.78 -17.58
N PRO A 378 -21.64 1.41 -18.79
CA PRO A 378 -22.91 0.70 -18.92
C PRO A 378 -23.02 -0.66 -18.24
N HIS A 379 -21.89 -1.24 -17.83
CA HIS A 379 -21.84 -2.55 -17.20
C HIS A 379 -21.68 -2.46 -15.68
N ALA A 380 -21.38 -1.30 -15.12
CA ALA A 380 -21.28 -1.08 -13.67
C ALA A 380 -22.66 -0.98 -13.01
N ASP A 381 -22.76 -1.35 -11.74
CA ASP A 381 -23.98 -1.19 -10.95
C ASP A 381 -23.99 0.15 -10.19
N LEU A 382 -22.81 0.58 -9.75
CA LEU A 382 -22.57 1.88 -9.11
C LEU A 382 -21.32 2.52 -9.70
N VAL A 383 -21.41 3.79 -10.09
CA VAL A 383 -20.25 4.59 -10.50
C VAL A 383 -19.97 5.72 -9.51
N LEU A 384 -18.69 5.99 -9.26
CA LEU A 384 -18.22 6.95 -8.23
C LEU A 384 -17.43 8.15 -8.80
N PRO A 385 -17.86 8.80 -9.91
CA PRO A 385 -17.07 9.88 -10.47
C PRO A 385 -16.94 11.06 -9.49
N ASN A 386 -15.82 11.76 -9.50
CA ASN A 386 -15.81 13.14 -8.97
C ASN A 386 -16.51 14.12 -9.93
N GLN A 387 -16.61 15.39 -9.57
CA GLN A 387 -17.26 16.42 -10.41
C GLN A 387 -16.66 16.45 -11.83
N PHE A 388 -15.33 16.51 -11.97
CA PHE A 388 -14.66 16.61 -13.27
C PHE A 388 -14.89 15.36 -14.13
N GLU A 389 -14.81 14.18 -13.52
CA GLU A 389 -15.10 12.91 -14.20
C GLU A 389 -16.55 12.81 -14.64
N ALA A 390 -17.49 13.33 -13.85
CA ALA A 390 -18.90 13.40 -14.22
C ALA A 390 -19.10 14.30 -15.45
N GLU A 391 -18.38 15.42 -15.56
CA GLU A 391 -18.37 16.26 -16.77
C GLU A 391 -17.83 15.50 -17.98
N LEU A 392 -16.70 14.79 -17.83
CA LEU A 392 -16.08 14.01 -18.91
C LEU A 392 -16.99 12.89 -19.41
N LEU A 393 -17.64 12.18 -18.49
CA LEU A 393 -18.54 11.06 -18.79
C LEU A 393 -19.85 11.54 -19.41
N SER A 394 -20.46 12.60 -18.86
CA SER A 394 -21.76 13.12 -19.33
C SER A 394 -21.66 14.06 -20.54
N GLY A 395 -20.50 14.69 -20.76
CA GLY A 395 -20.34 15.77 -21.73
C GLY A 395 -21.00 17.09 -21.32
N ILE A 396 -21.43 17.22 -20.06
CA ILE A 396 -22.11 18.41 -19.52
C ILE A 396 -21.18 19.08 -18.52
N SER A 397 -20.88 20.38 -18.72
CA SER A 397 -20.13 21.14 -17.72
C SER A 397 -21.02 21.51 -16.54
N ILE A 398 -20.51 21.26 -15.33
CA ILE A 398 -21.17 21.39 -14.05
C ILE A 398 -20.73 22.69 -13.40
N VAL A 399 -21.59 23.70 -13.48
CA VAL A 399 -21.36 25.06 -12.95
C VAL A 399 -22.35 25.45 -11.85
N ASP A 400 -23.41 24.68 -11.68
CA ASP A 400 -24.46 24.88 -10.69
C ASP A 400 -25.18 23.56 -10.37
N MET A 401 -26.10 23.58 -9.41
CA MET A 401 -26.87 22.38 -9.04
C MET A 401 -27.72 21.84 -10.20
N LYS A 402 -28.18 22.71 -11.11
CA LYS A 402 -29.04 22.32 -12.22
C LYS A 402 -28.26 21.52 -13.28
N SER A 403 -27.07 21.99 -13.62
CA SER A 403 -26.13 21.30 -14.52
C SER A 403 -25.60 20.00 -13.92
N LEU A 404 -25.37 19.95 -12.60
CA LEU A 404 -25.05 18.69 -11.91
C LEU A 404 -26.18 17.65 -12.03
N VAL A 405 -27.43 18.06 -11.77
CA VAL A 405 -28.59 17.17 -11.95
C VAL A 405 -28.72 16.71 -13.40
N ALA A 406 -28.49 17.60 -14.37
CA ALA A 406 -28.51 17.25 -15.79
C ALA A 406 -27.39 16.27 -16.16
N ALA A 407 -26.18 16.46 -15.63
CA ALA A 407 -25.04 15.54 -15.81
C ALA A 407 -25.36 14.14 -15.26
N ILE A 408 -25.87 14.05 -14.03
CA ILE A 408 -26.28 12.78 -13.42
C ILE A 408 -27.38 12.09 -14.24
N GLN A 409 -28.40 12.84 -14.67
CA GLN A 409 -29.47 12.28 -15.52
C GLN A 409 -28.92 11.79 -16.86
N ALA A 410 -27.97 12.51 -17.47
CA ALA A 410 -27.31 12.08 -18.69
C ALA A 410 -26.51 10.77 -18.49
N LEU A 411 -25.89 10.56 -17.32
CA LEU A 411 -25.22 9.29 -17.02
C LEU A 411 -26.21 8.12 -16.98
N HIS A 412 -27.39 8.32 -16.38
CA HIS A 412 -28.47 7.34 -16.39
C HIS A 412 -29.02 7.10 -17.80
N ASP A 413 -29.27 8.15 -18.57
CA ASP A 413 -29.89 8.04 -19.91
C ASP A 413 -28.94 7.44 -20.94
N GLN A 414 -27.67 7.84 -20.93
CA GLN A 414 -26.69 7.42 -21.92
C GLN A 414 -26.14 6.02 -21.62
N TYR A 415 -25.80 5.77 -20.35
CA TYR A 415 -25.10 4.55 -19.97
C TYR A 415 -26.01 3.54 -19.26
N HIS A 416 -27.26 3.89 -18.93
CA HIS A 416 -28.17 3.00 -18.19
C HIS A 416 -27.61 2.56 -16.82
N VAL A 417 -26.75 3.39 -16.22
CA VAL A 417 -26.15 3.10 -14.91
C VAL A 417 -27.24 3.11 -13.83
N PRO A 418 -27.33 2.08 -12.97
CA PRO A 418 -28.35 2.02 -11.92
C PRO A 418 -28.15 3.07 -10.83
N HIS A 419 -26.91 3.21 -10.35
CA HIS A 419 -26.55 4.08 -9.24
C HIS A 419 -25.36 4.99 -9.57
N VAL A 420 -25.46 6.26 -9.20
CA VAL A 420 -24.36 7.23 -9.35
C VAL A 420 -24.12 7.90 -8.01
N VAL A 421 -22.86 8.05 -7.61
CA VAL A 421 -22.47 8.93 -6.52
C VAL A 421 -21.37 9.85 -7.03
N VAL A 422 -21.70 11.13 -7.19
CA VAL A 422 -20.72 12.17 -7.54
C VAL A 422 -20.02 12.62 -6.28
N THR A 423 -18.71 12.36 -6.21
CA THR A 423 -17.87 12.72 -5.06
C THR A 423 -17.37 14.16 -5.17
N SER A 424 -17.11 14.80 -4.02
CA SER A 424 -16.39 16.09 -3.93
C SER A 424 -16.98 17.25 -4.74
N VAL A 425 -18.30 17.43 -4.73
CA VAL A 425 -18.97 18.54 -5.44
C VAL A 425 -18.68 19.87 -4.74
N ARG A 426 -18.14 20.84 -5.49
CA ARG A 426 -17.93 22.23 -5.05
C ARG A 426 -18.80 23.16 -5.88
N LEU A 427 -19.96 23.51 -5.35
CA LEU A 427 -20.88 24.45 -5.98
C LEU A 427 -21.15 25.62 -5.04
N ASP A 428 -21.10 26.84 -5.57
CA ASP A 428 -21.55 28.04 -4.86
C ASP A 428 -23.09 28.06 -4.88
N ALA A 429 -23.72 27.23 -4.04
CA ALA A 429 -25.17 27.18 -3.94
C ALA A 429 -25.69 28.21 -2.92
N PRO A 430 -26.75 28.98 -3.24
CA PRO A 430 -27.45 29.75 -2.22
C PRO A 430 -27.93 28.76 -1.15
N HIS A 431 -27.56 29.00 0.10
CA HIS A 431 -27.79 28.13 1.28
C HIS A 431 -26.71 27.09 1.61
N GLN A 432 -25.64 26.93 0.83
CA GLN A 432 -24.49 26.14 1.26
C GLN A 432 -23.57 26.99 2.16
N PRO A 433 -23.28 26.59 3.40
CA PRO A 433 -22.42 27.37 4.26
C PRO A 433 -20.99 27.38 3.69
N ALA A 434 -20.28 28.51 3.83
CA ALA A 434 -18.86 28.58 3.46
C ALA A 434 -18.08 27.42 4.12
N ARG A 435 -17.10 26.84 3.40
CA ARG A 435 -16.31 25.67 3.86
C ARG A 435 -17.12 24.39 4.06
N HIS A 436 -18.00 24.05 3.11
CA HIS A 436 -18.69 22.76 3.06
C HIS A 436 -18.49 22.10 1.70
N LEU A 437 -18.47 20.77 1.69
CA LEU A 437 -18.51 19.95 0.48
C LEU A 437 -19.87 19.26 0.39
N ALA A 438 -20.23 18.82 -0.82
CA ALA A 438 -21.39 17.98 -1.02
C ALA A 438 -21.01 16.68 -1.73
N VAL A 439 -21.71 15.60 -1.36
CA VAL A 439 -21.80 14.39 -2.18
C VAL A 439 -23.23 14.29 -2.70
N MET A 440 -23.36 13.93 -3.96
CA MET A 440 -24.63 13.80 -4.66
C MET A 440 -24.82 12.37 -5.11
N GLY A 441 -25.89 11.73 -4.65
CA GLY A 441 -26.19 10.36 -5.02
C GLY A 441 -27.52 10.25 -5.76
N SER A 442 -27.64 9.25 -6.62
CA SER A 442 -28.89 8.93 -7.31
C SER A 442 -29.04 7.44 -7.58
N SER A 443 -30.30 7.00 -7.53
CA SER A 443 -30.73 5.70 -8.05
C SER A 443 -31.82 5.90 -9.08
N VAL A 444 -31.72 5.21 -10.22
CA VAL A 444 -32.69 5.31 -11.30
C VAL A 444 -34.03 4.64 -10.92
N LYS A 445 -35.11 5.07 -11.55
CA LYS A 445 -36.42 4.39 -11.55
C LYS A 445 -36.61 3.61 -12.84
N SER A 446 -37.65 2.78 -12.92
CA SER A 446 -38.00 2.06 -14.15
C SER A 446 -38.34 2.98 -15.33
N ASP A 447 -38.78 4.22 -15.07
CA ASP A 447 -39.03 5.24 -16.09
C ASP A 447 -37.77 6.03 -16.53
N GLY A 448 -36.58 5.63 -16.06
CA GLY A 448 -35.30 6.27 -16.36
C GLY A 448 -34.99 7.51 -15.53
N LYS A 449 -35.94 8.04 -14.74
CA LYS A 449 -35.70 9.26 -13.95
C LYS A 449 -34.89 8.98 -12.70
N ALA A 450 -33.92 9.84 -12.42
CA ALA A 450 -33.10 9.78 -11.22
C ALA A 450 -33.87 10.17 -9.95
N ARG A 451 -33.73 9.39 -8.88
CA ARG A 451 -34.07 9.79 -7.50
C ARG A 451 -32.82 10.28 -6.82
N LEU A 452 -32.69 11.59 -6.69
CA LEU A 452 -31.49 12.22 -6.21
C LEU A 452 -31.58 12.59 -4.73
N PHE A 453 -30.44 12.54 -4.05
CA PHE A 453 -30.23 13.07 -2.71
C PHE A 453 -28.87 13.77 -2.65
N LYS A 454 -28.73 14.71 -1.72
CA LYS A 454 -27.46 15.38 -1.40
C LYS A 454 -27.11 15.17 0.06
N ILE A 455 -25.83 15.11 0.38
CA ILE A 455 -25.33 15.20 1.75
C ILE A 455 -24.32 16.33 1.79
N VAL A 456 -24.57 17.32 2.65
CA VAL A 456 -23.67 18.46 2.85
C VAL A 456 -22.92 18.26 4.16
N PHE A 457 -21.60 18.40 4.13
CA PHE A 457 -20.75 18.22 5.30
C PHE A 457 -19.61 19.25 5.33
N PRO A 458 -19.06 19.56 6.52
CA PRO A 458 -17.99 20.55 6.64
C PRO A 458 -16.74 20.10 5.87
N SER A 459 -16.19 21.00 5.06
CA SER A 459 -14.89 20.79 4.41
C SER A 459 -13.78 20.86 5.45
N ILE A 460 -12.83 19.95 5.39
CA ILE A 460 -11.61 20.02 6.19
C ILE A 460 -10.56 20.75 5.37
N ASP A 461 -9.99 21.83 5.94
CA ASP A 461 -8.97 22.66 5.30
C ASP A 461 -7.59 21.96 5.34
N ALA A 462 -7.49 20.83 4.63
CA ALA A 462 -6.27 20.05 4.46
C ALA A 462 -6.38 19.17 3.21
N TYR A 463 -5.24 18.89 2.57
CA TYR A 463 -5.14 17.88 1.53
C TYR A 463 -4.93 16.50 2.16
N PHE A 464 -5.47 15.45 1.54
CA PHE A 464 -5.33 14.08 1.99
C PHE A 464 -5.13 13.14 0.79
N SER A 465 -4.23 12.15 0.93
CA SER A 465 -3.97 11.14 -0.10
C SER A 465 -4.79 9.87 0.16
N GLY A 466 -5.39 9.26 -0.87
CA GLY A 466 -6.15 7.99 -0.73
C GLY A 466 -7.59 8.13 -0.23
N THR A 467 -8.18 9.33 -0.25
CA THR A 467 -9.58 9.55 0.16
C THR A 467 -10.59 8.90 -0.76
N GLY A 468 -10.31 8.87 -2.07
CA GLY A 468 -11.10 8.15 -3.06
C GLY A 468 -11.11 6.65 -2.79
N ASP A 469 -9.95 6.05 -2.58
CA ASP A 469 -9.81 4.62 -2.25
C ASP A 469 -10.59 4.25 -0.97
N MET A 470 -10.49 5.09 0.07
CA MET A 470 -11.26 4.90 1.31
C MET A 470 -12.76 5.03 1.04
N PHE A 471 -13.20 6.02 0.26
CA PHE A 471 -14.61 6.20 -0.07
C PHE A 471 -15.15 5.00 -0.86
N GLY A 472 -14.44 4.57 -1.91
CA GLY A 472 -14.78 3.41 -2.74
C GLY A 472 -14.88 2.12 -1.94
N ALA A 473 -13.91 1.86 -1.06
CA ALA A 473 -13.95 0.70 -0.17
C ALA A 473 -15.14 0.75 0.81
N LEU A 474 -15.36 1.90 1.47
CA LEU A 474 -16.47 2.08 2.40
C LEU A 474 -17.82 1.93 1.69
N ILE A 475 -18.05 2.60 0.55
CA ILE A 475 -19.35 2.57 -0.12
C ILE A 475 -19.68 1.18 -0.65
N THR A 476 -18.68 0.43 -1.13
CA THR A 476 -18.86 -0.97 -1.56
C THR A 476 -19.49 -1.79 -0.44
N MET A 477 -18.95 -1.71 0.78
CA MET A 477 -19.45 -2.50 1.91
C MET A 477 -20.71 -1.91 2.54
N ARG A 478 -20.78 -0.59 2.73
CA ARG A 478 -21.96 0.06 3.33
C ARG A 478 -23.19 -0.06 2.43
N MET A 479 -23.02 -0.08 1.11
CA MET A 479 -24.11 -0.36 0.16
C MET A 479 -24.65 -1.78 0.36
N ARG A 480 -23.77 -2.78 0.46
CA ARG A 480 -24.16 -4.17 0.76
C ARG A 480 -24.92 -4.26 2.09
N GLU A 481 -24.39 -3.68 3.16
CA GLU A 481 -25.07 -3.65 4.47
C GLU A 481 -26.48 -3.04 4.38
N ALA A 482 -26.62 -1.89 3.71
CA ALA A 482 -27.89 -1.20 3.57
C ALA A 482 -28.90 -1.98 2.71
N VAL A 483 -28.43 -2.67 1.67
CA VAL A 483 -29.25 -3.51 0.79
C VAL A 483 -29.74 -4.76 1.53
N PHE A 484 -28.85 -5.43 2.27
CA PHE A 484 -29.20 -6.64 3.01
C PHE A 484 -30.12 -6.37 4.20
N ALA A 485 -30.17 -5.13 4.70
CA ALA A 485 -31.15 -4.70 5.68
C ALA A 485 -32.59 -4.59 5.10
N VAL A 486 -32.75 -4.57 3.77
CA VAL A 486 -34.05 -4.54 3.10
C VAL A 486 -34.40 -5.93 2.56
N PRO A 487 -35.47 -6.58 3.06
CA PRO A 487 -35.83 -7.93 2.64
C PRO A 487 -35.97 -8.10 1.12
N GLY A 488 -35.25 -9.06 0.56
CA GLY A 488 -35.30 -9.44 -0.86
C GLY A 488 -34.60 -8.48 -1.83
N LEU A 489 -34.09 -7.33 -1.37
CA LEU A 489 -33.46 -6.35 -2.25
C LEU A 489 -32.14 -6.84 -2.84
N SER A 490 -31.39 -7.64 -2.08
CA SER A 490 -30.13 -8.27 -2.54
C SER A 490 -30.31 -9.20 -3.75
N LEU A 491 -31.54 -9.66 -4.03
CA LEU A 491 -31.87 -10.55 -5.15
C LEU A 491 -32.27 -9.78 -6.42
N ARG A 492 -32.49 -8.46 -6.30
CA ARG A 492 -32.94 -7.62 -7.42
C ARG A 492 -31.77 -7.20 -8.30
N PRO A 493 -31.97 -7.11 -9.64
CA PRO A 493 -30.95 -6.59 -10.54
C PRO A 493 -30.39 -5.26 -10.05
N SER A 494 -29.07 -5.20 -9.94
CA SER A 494 -28.32 -4.02 -9.49
C SER A 494 -28.83 -3.44 -8.16
N TRP A 495 -29.48 -4.24 -7.31
CA TRP A 495 -30.03 -3.81 -6.01
C TRP A 495 -30.96 -2.59 -6.07
N LEU A 496 -31.67 -2.40 -7.19
CA LEU A 496 -32.59 -1.29 -7.38
C LEU A 496 -33.85 -1.44 -6.50
N SER A 497 -34.13 -0.42 -5.68
CA SER A 497 -35.36 -0.31 -4.89
C SER A 497 -36.58 -0.01 -5.76
N ASP A 498 -37.78 -0.36 -5.28
CA ASP A 498 -39.05 -0.04 -5.94
C ASP A 498 -39.21 1.45 -6.24
N ASP A 499 -39.86 1.79 -7.34
CA ASP A 499 -39.97 3.16 -7.85
C ASP A 499 -40.62 4.14 -6.87
N ASP A 500 -41.47 3.66 -5.97
CA ASP A 500 -42.14 4.43 -4.92
C ASP A 500 -41.25 4.67 -3.69
N THR A 501 -40.10 3.99 -3.57
CA THR A 501 -39.12 4.21 -2.52
C THR A 501 -38.58 5.65 -2.59
N PRO A 502 -38.79 6.49 -1.56
CA PRO A 502 -38.30 7.87 -1.55
C PRO A 502 -36.78 7.95 -1.58
N ALA A 503 -36.23 9.02 -2.18
CA ALA A 503 -34.78 9.21 -2.34
C ALA A 503 -33.99 9.08 -1.02
N LEU A 504 -34.51 9.62 0.09
CA LEU A 504 -33.86 9.58 1.40
C LEU A 504 -33.96 8.21 2.11
N GLN A 505 -34.76 7.29 1.56
CA GLN A 505 -34.90 5.92 2.06
C GLN A 505 -34.15 4.90 1.19
N LEU A 506 -33.52 5.34 0.12
CA LEU A 506 -32.68 4.46 -0.71
C LEU A 506 -31.52 3.90 0.13
N PRO A 507 -31.15 2.61 -0.06
CA PRO A 507 -29.96 2.04 0.56
C PRO A 507 -28.69 2.84 0.25
N LEU A 508 -28.59 3.37 -0.98
CA LEU A 508 -27.46 4.21 -1.39
C LEU A 508 -27.31 5.47 -0.53
N ALA A 509 -28.43 6.11 -0.18
CA ALA A 509 -28.43 7.28 0.71
C ALA A 509 -27.93 6.90 2.12
N ARG A 510 -28.46 5.80 2.69
CA ARG A 510 -28.04 5.30 4.02
C ARG A 510 -26.57 4.87 4.05
N ALA A 511 -26.11 4.23 2.98
CA ALA A 511 -24.72 3.85 2.82
C ALA A 511 -23.83 5.10 2.77
N THR A 512 -24.20 6.11 1.98
CA THR A 512 -23.41 7.33 1.80
C THR A 512 -23.35 8.17 3.08
N GLU A 513 -24.44 8.26 3.86
CA GLU A 513 -24.46 8.86 5.19
C GLU A 513 -23.36 8.25 6.10
N LYS A 514 -23.30 6.91 6.16
CA LYS A 514 -22.34 6.18 6.98
C LYS A 514 -20.91 6.25 6.45
N VAL A 515 -20.74 6.25 5.12
CA VAL A 515 -19.42 6.45 4.47
C VAL A 515 -18.84 7.80 4.84
N LEU A 516 -19.63 8.87 4.69
CA LEU A 516 -19.18 10.22 5.01
C LEU A 516 -18.86 10.39 6.49
N ALA A 517 -19.61 9.73 7.37
CA ALA A 517 -19.33 9.71 8.79
C ALA A 517 -17.95 9.09 9.09
N SER A 518 -17.65 7.91 8.54
CA SER A 518 -16.34 7.26 8.67
C SER A 518 -15.22 8.08 8.05
N LEU A 519 -15.44 8.61 6.84
CA LEU A 519 -14.48 9.43 6.12
C LEU A 519 -14.12 10.67 6.96
N HIS A 520 -15.11 11.42 7.42
CA HIS A 520 -14.89 12.67 8.14
C HIS A 520 -14.18 12.46 9.49
N ASP A 521 -14.51 11.40 10.21
CA ASP A 521 -13.83 11.07 11.48
C ASP A 521 -12.35 10.74 11.26
N VAL A 522 -12.02 9.93 10.23
CA VAL A 522 -10.63 9.61 9.89
C VAL A 522 -9.87 10.86 9.44
N LEU A 523 -10.46 11.67 8.56
CA LEU A 523 -9.83 12.88 8.05
C LEU A 523 -9.61 13.92 9.15
N SER A 524 -10.56 14.09 10.06
CA SER A 524 -10.43 15.02 11.18
C SER A 524 -9.25 14.64 12.08
N ARG A 525 -9.11 13.35 12.40
CA ARG A 525 -8.00 12.86 13.24
C ARG A 525 -6.66 12.90 12.51
N THR A 526 -6.67 12.59 11.21
CA THR A 526 -5.47 12.71 10.36
C THR A 526 -4.99 14.16 10.33
N ARG A 527 -5.91 15.14 10.14
CA ARG A 527 -5.60 16.57 10.23
C ARG A 527 -4.99 16.94 11.59
N ASP A 528 -5.59 16.47 12.68
CA ASP A 528 -5.12 16.81 14.02
C ASP A 528 -3.71 16.27 14.29
N ALA A 529 -3.31 15.17 13.64
CA ALA A 529 -1.96 14.62 13.69
C ALA A 529 -0.95 15.30 12.76
N MET A 530 -1.39 15.97 11.68
CA MET A 530 -0.52 16.58 10.67
C MET A 530 0.59 17.47 11.24
N PRO A 531 0.33 18.44 12.16
CA PRO A 531 1.38 19.33 12.66
C PRO A 531 2.52 18.57 13.34
N THR A 532 2.18 17.49 14.06
CA THR A 532 3.15 16.63 14.72
C THR A 532 4.01 15.88 13.71
N ILE A 533 3.41 15.34 12.64
CA ILE A 533 4.11 14.64 11.56
C ILE A 533 5.03 15.60 10.80
N ILE A 534 4.53 16.79 10.46
CA ILE A 534 5.31 17.84 9.79
C ILE A 534 6.54 18.22 10.62
N ARG A 535 6.34 18.53 11.91
CA ARG A 535 7.45 18.90 12.81
C ARG A 535 8.47 17.78 12.92
N ARG A 536 8.02 16.54 13.11
CA ARG A 536 8.90 15.37 13.20
C ARG A 536 9.72 15.17 11.93
N THR A 537 9.10 15.34 10.77
CA THR A 537 9.74 15.13 9.46
C THR A 537 10.69 16.29 9.09
N GLN A 538 10.35 17.53 9.46
CA GLN A 538 11.25 18.68 9.29
C GLN A 538 12.51 18.56 10.14
N GLN A 539 12.39 18.08 11.37
CA GLN A 539 13.51 17.88 12.30
C GLN A 539 14.47 16.77 11.87
N SER A 540 13.98 15.77 11.14
CA SER A 540 14.80 14.65 10.66
C SER A 540 15.54 14.92 9.35
N ALA A 541 15.35 16.08 8.71
CA ALA A 541 15.86 16.35 7.37
C ALA A 541 16.95 17.44 7.36
N THR A 542 18.08 17.17 6.68
CA THR A 542 19.30 18.02 6.68
C THR A 542 19.15 19.28 5.82
N ALA A 543 19.96 20.32 6.05
CA ALA A 543 19.75 21.69 5.55
C ALA A 543 20.02 21.93 4.04
N ALA A 544 20.29 20.88 3.24
CA ALA A 544 20.89 21.02 1.91
C ALA A 544 19.92 21.01 0.70
N ASP A 545 18.62 20.72 0.87
CA ASP A 545 17.70 20.54 -0.26
C ASP A 545 16.82 21.73 -0.63
N GLY A 546 16.47 21.81 -1.93
CA GLY A 546 15.56 22.78 -2.53
C GLY A 546 14.24 22.90 -1.77
N GLY A 547 13.97 24.10 -1.27
CA GLY A 547 12.96 24.32 -0.22
C GLY A 547 11.51 24.01 -0.60
N GLU A 548 11.12 24.09 -1.88
CA GLU A 548 9.72 23.90 -2.30
C GLU A 548 9.32 22.44 -2.51
N GLU A 549 10.11 21.64 -3.22
CA GLU A 549 9.80 20.22 -3.49
C GLU A 549 9.80 19.40 -2.19
N ARG A 550 10.78 19.66 -1.31
CA ARG A 550 10.82 19.06 0.02
C ARG A 550 9.63 19.43 0.89
N ALA A 551 9.22 20.70 0.89
CA ALA A 551 8.06 21.14 1.67
C ALA A 551 6.78 20.42 1.18
N ARG A 552 6.63 20.22 -0.13
CA ARG A 552 5.53 19.45 -0.72
C ARG A 552 5.53 18.00 -0.25
N CYS A 553 6.66 17.29 -0.31
CA CYS A 553 6.73 15.89 0.14
C CYS A 553 6.46 15.73 1.65
N ILE A 554 6.92 16.65 2.49
CA ILE A 554 6.62 16.66 3.93
C ILE A 554 5.11 16.87 4.17
N GLN A 555 4.49 17.78 3.42
CA GLN A 555 3.04 17.98 3.49
C GLN A 555 2.27 16.75 2.99
N SER A 556 2.67 16.14 1.87
CA SER A 556 2.04 14.93 1.33
C SER A 556 2.14 13.75 2.30
N LYS A 557 3.27 13.61 3.02
CA LYS A 557 3.44 12.61 4.09
C LYS A 557 2.51 12.84 5.28
N ALA A 558 2.39 14.07 5.73
CA ALA A 558 1.44 14.40 6.80
C ALA A 558 -0.03 14.20 6.37
N ALA A 559 -0.29 14.26 5.06
CA ALA A 559 -1.58 14.07 4.42
C ALA A 559 -1.98 12.62 4.16
N GLU A 560 -1.13 11.64 4.46
CA GLU A 560 -1.53 10.23 4.36
C GLU A 560 -2.54 9.84 5.44
N LEU A 561 -3.53 9.04 5.06
CA LEU A 561 -4.60 8.62 5.96
C LEU A 561 -4.06 7.74 7.09
N GLN A 562 -4.34 8.15 8.33
CA GLN A 562 -4.02 7.36 9.52
C GLN A 562 -5.10 6.29 9.77
N LEU A 563 -5.30 5.39 8.80
CA LEU A 563 -6.42 4.43 8.86
C LEU A 563 -6.28 3.45 10.02
N VAL A 564 -5.07 2.98 10.30
CA VAL A 564 -4.90 1.94 11.30
C VAL A 564 -5.06 2.48 12.73
N GLN A 565 -4.59 3.70 12.98
CA GLN A 565 -4.81 4.43 14.23
C GLN A 565 -6.31 4.72 14.45
N ASN A 566 -7.12 4.66 13.38
CA ASN A 566 -8.51 5.10 13.37
C ASN A 566 -9.48 4.02 12.86
N LEU A 567 -9.14 2.73 13.03
CA LEU A 567 -10.00 1.60 12.61
C LEU A 567 -11.42 1.68 13.21
N ASP A 568 -11.55 2.17 14.45
CA ASP A 568 -12.85 2.36 15.07
C ASP A 568 -13.71 3.40 14.34
N CYS A 569 -13.10 4.41 13.71
CA CYS A 569 -13.82 5.39 12.89
C CYS A 569 -14.38 4.74 11.61
N LEU A 570 -13.68 3.74 11.08
CA LEU A 570 -14.16 2.96 9.93
C LEU A 570 -15.33 2.06 10.35
N ARG A 571 -15.23 1.37 11.48
CA ARG A 571 -16.24 0.39 11.96
C ARG A 571 -17.48 1.07 12.55
N HIS A 572 -17.26 2.04 13.43
CA HIS A 572 -18.25 2.70 14.28
C HIS A 572 -18.08 4.23 14.24
N PRO A 573 -18.38 4.86 13.10
CA PRO A 573 -18.26 6.30 12.97
C PRO A 573 -19.20 7.04 13.93
N LYS A 574 -18.74 8.18 14.44
CA LYS A 574 -19.44 9.03 15.42
C LYS A 574 -20.12 10.23 14.78
N ALA A 575 -19.56 10.76 13.68
CA ALA A 575 -20.18 11.85 12.94
C ALA A 575 -21.57 11.42 12.41
N ASP A 576 -22.53 12.33 12.43
CA ASP A 576 -23.86 12.10 11.84
C ASP A 576 -24.09 13.08 10.70
N PHE A 577 -24.14 12.56 9.48
CA PHE A 577 -24.51 13.30 8.28
C PHE A 577 -25.80 12.69 7.73
N LYS A 578 -26.72 13.56 7.29
CA LYS A 578 -28.02 13.14 6.77
C LYS A 578 -28.18 13.52 5.31
N ALA A 579 -28.80 12.62 4.57
CA ALA A 579 -29.26 12.88 3.22
C ALA A 579 -30.44 13.85 3.24
N GLU A 580 -30.40 14.80 2.33
CA GLU A 580 -31.42 15.83 2.10
C GLU A 580 -31.90 15.79 0.65
N LEU A 581 -33.12 16.27 0.44
CA LEU A 581 -33.60 16.52 -0.92
C LEU A 581 -32.91 17.76 -1.50
N LEU A 582 -32.91 17.82 -2.83
CA LEU A 582 -32.27 18.90 -3.59
C LEU A 582 -32.89 20.27 -3.35
#